data_AF-A0A023FKU3-F1
#
_entry.id   AF-A0A023FKU3-F1
#
_cell.length_a   1.000
_cell.length_b   1.000
_cell.length_c   1.000
_cell.angle_alpha   90.00
_cell.angle_beta   90.00
_cell.angle_gamma   90.00
#
_symmetry.space_group_name_H-M   'P 1'
#
loop_
_entity.id
_entity.type
_entity.pdbx_description
1 polymer ?
#
loop_
_entity_poly.entity_id
_entity_poly.type
_entity_poly.pdbx_seq_one_letter_code
_entity_poly.pdbx_strand_id
1 'polypeptide(L)'
;RMTIASTLAEEPAPGFDMEYPDEEPGADVKLLMAEMKNQNFDVIRFASYRTACKLRFIQKRCQLHLVDLWNLIEAFRENALNAMDAQAPLGVTRVRALLGSLYYQLNKRLPPSQQLDLPHCVSLLLNWLLASYDPEQQGCLRVLSLKVALAILCAGKLLDKLRYLFSLLADGSGRLPVSRFGQLLEEALVLPASVLESPSFHYTESLPGSIFHQARVTLNEFLSVLTSDGGPECLVWMPLLHRMANVENVLHPVQCDGCNRDSFLGFRYKCQRCYNYQLCQDCFWRGRTSGSHTNQHEMKEYAVYKSASKQLGHSLRKSFRCVPERPGRPLPHFPEEEHTLDLAHIVPPSPAASHNGLPSLVGPPMDSGQDEEHRLIARYA
;
A
#
# COMPACT_ATOMS: atom_id res chain seq x y z
N ARG A 1 -17.68 39.75 -45.09
CA ARG A 1 -16.76 39.69 -43.91
C ARG A 1 -17.57 39.13 -42.75
N MET A 2 -17.32 38.00 -42.12
CA MET A 2 -16.35 36.91 -42.24
C MET A 2 -17.12 35.66 -41.79
N THR A 3 -17.04 34.59 -42.56
CA THR A 3 -17.47 33.24 -42.14
C THR A 3 -16.36 32.68 -41.26
N ILE A 4 -16.66 32.25 -40.03
CA ILE A 4 -15.74 31.42 -39.24
C ILE A 4 -16.46 30.10 -38.99
N ALA A 5 -16.13 29.12 -39.83
CA ALA A 5 -16.42 27.72 -39.59
C ALA A 5 -15.46 27.23 -38.49
N SER A 6 -16.02 26.76 -37.39
CA SER A 6 -15.30 26.10 -36.30
C SER A 6 -15.14 24.62 -36.64
N THR A 7 -14.01 24.26 -37.24
CA THR A 7 -13.54 22.88 -37.34
C THR A 7 -12.84 22.53 -36.02
N LEU A 8 -13.56 21.90 -35.09
CA LEU A 8 -12.96 21.13 -34.01
C LEU A 8 -12.54 19.78 -34.62
N ALA A 9 -11.28 19.70 -35.03
CA ALA A 9 -10.65 18.42 -35.31
C ALA A 9 -10.47 17.70 -33.96
N GLU A 10 -11.08 16.53 -33.83
CA GLU A 10 -10.70 15.55 -32.80
C GLU A 10 -9.26 15.12 -33.09
N GLU A 11 -8.31 15.54 -32.25
CA GLU A 11 -6.97 14.96 -32.26
C GLU A 11 -7.06 13.52 -31.72
N PRO A 12 -6.62 12.50 -32.47
CA PRO A 12 -6.55 11.14 -31.96
C PRO A 12 -5.50 11.07 -30.84
N ALA A 13 -5.77 10.26 -29.82
CA ALA A 13 -4.78 9.92 -28.79
C ALA A 13 -3.48 9.46 -29.47
N PRO A 14 -2.30 9.93 -29.01
CA PRO A 14 -1.04 9.59 -29.67
C PRO A 14 -0.83 8.08 -29.63
N GLY A 15 -0.79 7.47 -30.81
CA GLY A 15 -0.35 6.09 -31.00
C GLY A 15 1.04 5.93 -30.41
N PHE A 16 1.15 5.10 -29.39
CA PHE A 16 2.37 4.92 -28.61
C PHE A 16 3.26 3.90 -29.33
N ASP A 17 3.83 4.29 -30.47
CA ASP A 17 4.82 3.48 -31.19
C ASP A 17 6.19 3.64 -30.51
N MET A 18 6.29 3.15 -29.28
CA MET A 18 7.57 2.94 -28.61
C MET A 18 8.09 1.59 -29.08
N GLU A 19 9.13 1.57 -29.92
CA GLU A 19 9.79 0.33 -30.31
C GLU A 19 10.46 -0.29 -29.07
N TYR A 20 9.99 -1.46 -28.68
CA TYR A 20 10.62 -2.28 -27.66
C TYR A 20 11.56 -3.25 -28.39
N PRO A 21 12.84 -3.33 -28.02
CA PRO A 21 13.75 -4.29 -28.64
C PRO A 21 13.21 -5.72 -28.46
N ASP A 22 13.43 -6.57 -29.47
CA ASP A 22 13.18 -8.02 -29.40
C ASP A 22 14.18 -8.65 -28.41
N GLU A 23 13.93 -8.46 -27.12
CA GLU A 23 14.69 -9.08 -26.05
C GLU A 23 14.25 -10.54 -25.87
N GLU A 24 15.22 -11.42 -25.62
CA GLU A 24 14.95 -12.82 -25.34
C GLU A 24 14.01 -12.93 -24.12
N PRO A 25 12.83 -13.57 -24.25
CA PRO A 25 11.84 -13.59 -23.18
C PRO A 25 12.44 -14.09 -21.85
N GLY A 26 12.47 -13.23 -20.84
CA GLY A 26 12.90 -13.56 -19.48
C GLY A 26 14.40 -13.45 -19.19
N ALA A 27 15.24 -12.97 -20.11
CA ALA A 27 16.66 -12.68 -19.83
C ALA A 27 16.81 -11.63 -18.70
N ASP A 28 16.01 -10.56 -18.76
CA ASP A 28 15.97 -9.51 -17.74
C ASP A 28 15.57 -10.01 -16.36
N VAL A 29 14.63 -10.95 -16.29
CA VAL A 29 14.18 -11.53 -15.02
C VAL A 29 15.27 -12.40 -14.41
N LYS A 30 15.98 -13.19 -15.23
CA LYS A 30 17.13 -13.99 -14.75
C LYS A 30 18.22 -13.09 -14.18
N LEU A 31 18.53 -11.99 -14.87
CA LEU A 31 19.50 -11.00 -14.39
C LEU A 31 19.02 -10.34 -13.09
N LEU A 32 17.76 -9.90 -13.03
CA LEU A 32 17.15 -9.31 -11.82
C LEU A 32 17.26 -10.25 -10.61
N MET A 33 16.95 -11.53 -10.80
CA MET A 33 17.05 -12.54 -9.73
C MET A 33 18.50 -12.80 -9.32
N ALA A 34 19.45 -12.81 -10.27
CA ALA A 34 20.87 -12.94 -9.97
C ALA A 34 21.42 -11.74 -9.18
N GLU A 35 21.06 -10.52 -9.57
CA GLU A 35 21.40 -9.30 -8.84
C GLU A 35 20.82 -9.30 -7.42
N MET A 36 19.57 -9.74 -7.26
CA MET A 36 18.92 -9.87 -5.95
C MET A 36 19.66 -10.88 -5.08
N LYS A 37 20.05 -12.04 -5.63
CA LYS A 37 20.81 -13.07 -4.91
C LYS A 37 22.14 -12.52 -4.40
N ASN A 38 22.81 -11.67 -5.18
CA ASN A 38 24.08 -11.04 -4.80
C ASN A 38 23.94 -10.06 -3.61
N GLN A 39 22.72 -9.61 -3.27
CA GLN A 39 22.49 -8.81 -2.07
C GLN A 39 22.60 -9.62 -0.77
N ASN A 40 22.69 -10.95 -0.84
CA ASN A 40 22.78 -11.85 0.31
C ASN A 40 21.65 -11.64 1.32
N PHE A 41 20.41 -11.48 0.84
CA PHE A 41 19.24 -11.42 1.72
C PHE A 41 18.93 -12.77 2.36
N ASP A 42 19.29 -13.89 1.73
CA ASP A 42 18.98 -15.25 2.20
C ASP A 42 19.54 -15.60 3.58
N VAL A 43 20.57 -14.89 4.02
CA VAL A 43 21.16 -15.06 5.36
C VAL A 43 20.37 -14.36 6.48
N ILE A 44 19.33 -13.59 6.13
CA ILE A 44 18.41 -13.01 7.11
C ILE A 44 17.56 -14.12 7.72
N ARG A 45 17.60 -14.22 9.05
CA ARG A 45 16.97 -15.30 9.84
C ARG A 45 15.44 -15.21 9.85
N PHE A 46 14.90 -14.01 9.76
CA PHE A 46 13.46 -13.77 9.85
C PHE A 46 12.83 -13.72 8.44
N ALA A 47 11.92 -14.65 8.15
CA ALA A 47 11.31 -14.75 6.82
C ALA A 47 10.59 -13.48 6.39
N SER A 48 9.88 -12.80 7.30
CA SER A 48 9.21 -11.53 7.03
C SER A 48 10.18 -10.44 6.57
N TYR A 49 11.29 -10.24 7.29
CA TYR A 49 12.32 -9.24 6.91
C TYR A 49 13.05 -9.61 5.64
N ARG A 50 13.36 -10.91 5.44
CA ARG A 50 14.01 -11.39 4.22
C ARG A 50 13.13 -11.13 2.99
N THR A 51 11.85 -11.49 3.07
CA THR A 51 10.85 -11.25 2.04
C THR A 51 10.68 -9.77 1.75
N ALA A 52 10.54 -8.96 2.79
CA ALA A 52 10.42 -7.51 2.63
C ALA A 52 11.68 -6.87 2.01
N CYS A 53 12.88 -7.36 2.33
CA CYS A 53 14.13 -6.92 1.67
C CYS A 53 14.14 -7.26 0.18
N LYS A 54 13.79 -8.50 -0.18
CA LYS A 54 13.73 -8.96 -1.56
C LYS A 54 12.68 -8.19 -2.36
N LEU A 55 11.48 -8.01 -1.83
CA LEU A 55 10.44 -7.22 -2.47
C LEU A 55 10.81 -5.73 -2.56
N ARG A 56 11.49 -5.16 -1.55
CA ARG A 56 12.01 -3.79 -1.64
C ARG A 56 13.06 -3.66 -2.74
N PHE A 57 13.88 -4.67 -2.96
CA PHE A 57 14.82 -4.73 -4.08
C PHE A 57 14.09 -4.71 -5.42
N ILE A 58 13.11 -5.60 -5.63
CA ILE A 58 12.28 -5.61 -6.85
C ILE A 58 11.58 -4.27 -7.05
N GLN A 59 10.95 -3.73 -6.00
CA GLN A 59 10.27 -2.43 -6.01
C GLN A 59 11.19 -1.29 -6.45
N LYS A 60 12.48 -1.33 -6.07
CA LYS A 60 13.48 -0.33 -6.49
C LYS A 60 13.95 -0.54 -7.92
N ARG A 61 14.26 -1.78 -8.32
CA ARG A 61 14.70 -2.09 -9.69
C ARG A 61 13.62 -1.78 -10.72
N CYS A 62 12.36 -2.09 -10.40
CA CYS A 62 11.21 -1.75 -11.22
C CYS A 62 10.70 -0.31 -10.99
N GLN A 63 11.38 0.56 -10.24
CA GLN A 63 10.97 1.97 -10.05
C GLN A 63 9.55 2.19 -9.45
N LEU A 64 8.88 1.15 -8.94
CA LEU A 64 7.53 1.26 -8.36
C LEU A 64 7.50 2.09 -7.08
N HIS A 65 8.64 2.20 -6.39
CA HIS A 65 8.82 3.11 -5.25
C HIS A 65 8.73 4.60 -5.61
N LEU A 66 8.71 4.96 -6.90
CA LEU A 66 8.51 6.34 -7.38
C LEU A 66 7.07 6.58 -7.88
N VAL A 67 6.32 5.51 -8.15
CA VAL A 67 4.93 5.59 -8.61
C VAL A 67 4.01 5.68 -7.39
N ASP A 68 3.39 6.83 -7.13
CA ASP A 68 2.38 6.91 -6.07
C ASP A 68 1.06 6.20 -6.45
N LEU A 69 0.30 5.82 -5.42
CA LEU A 69 -0.98 5.13 -5.56
C LEU A 69 -1.99 5.93 -6.42
N TRP A 70 -1.98 7.26 -6.33
CA TRP A 70 -2.91 8.10 -7.10
C TRP A 70 -2.68 7.94 -8.60
N ASN A 71 -1.43 8.10 -9.06
CA ASN A 71 -1.09 7.95 -10.47
C ASN A 71 -1.28 6.51 -10.97
N LEU A 72 -1.11 5.53 -10.09
CA LEU A 72 -1.41 4.14 -10.43
C LEU A 72 -2.91 3.95 -10.74
N ILE A 73 -3.80 4.50 -9.89
CA ILE A 73 -5.24 4.39 -10.10
C ILE A 73 -5.67 5.17 -11.35
N GLU A 74 -5.13 6.36 -11.57
CA GLU A 74 -5.38 7.12 -12.79
C GLU A 74 -4.95 6.35 -14.04
N ALA A 75 -3.78 5.70 -14.03
CA ALA A 75 -3.36 4.87 -15.15
C ALA A 75 -4.31 3.69 -15.40
N PHE A 76 -4.86 3.07 -14.36
CA PHE A 76 -5.89 2.05 -14.51
C PHE A 76 -7.18 2.61 -15.12
N ARG A 77 -7.61 3.80 -14.70
CA ARG A 77 -8.80 4.49 -15.21
C ARG A 77 -8.64 4.88 -16.69
N GLU A 78 -7.52 5.48 -17.05
CA GLU A 78 -7.20 5.89 -18.44
C GLU A 78 -7.15 4.69 -19.40
N ASN A 79 -6.77 3.51 -18.90
CA ASN A 79 -6.74 2.25 -19.66
C ASN A 79 -8.03 1.42 -19.53
N ALA A 80 -9.09 1.98 -18.92
CA ALA A 80 -10.40 1.36 -18.69
C ALA A 80 -10.37 0.05 -17.87
N LEU A 81 -9.37 -0.15 -17.02
CA LEU A 81 -9.29 -1.32 -16.12
C LEU A 81 -10.21 -1.19 -14.90
N ASN A 82 -10.68 0.01 -14.56
CA ASN A 82 -11.65 0.25 -13.49
C ASN A 82 -13.03 -0.35 -13.81
N ALA A 83 -13.41 -0.43 -15.08
CA ALA A 83 -14.70 -0.96 -15.54
C ALA A 83 -14.66 -2.45 -15.93
N MET A 84 -13.49 -3.09 -15.90
CA MET A 84 -13.33 -4.50 -16.26
C MET A 84 -13.67 -5.44 -15.10
N ASP A 85 -14.15 -6.63 -15.47
CA ASP A 85 -14.25 -7.74 -14.52
C ASP A 85 -12.87 -8.09 -13.94
N ALA A 86 -12.83 -8.32 -12.63
CA ALA A 86 -11.60 -8.56 -11.89
C ALA A 86 -10.88 -9.85 -12.34
N GLN A 87 -11.62 -10.85 -12.82
CA GLN A 87 -11.08 -12.13 -13.29
C GLN A 87 -10.79 -12.14 -14.79
N ALA A 88 -11.11 -11.06 -15.52
CA ALA A 88 -10.86 -10.99 -16.95
C ALA A 88 -9.35 -11.09 -17.27
N PRO A 89 -8.96 -11.86 -18.30
CA PRO A 89 -7.58 -11.93 -18.75
C PRO A 89 -7.18 -10.64 -19.50
N LEU A 90 -5.94 -10.21 -19.28
CA LEU A 90 -5.34 -9.02 -19.85
C LEU A 90 -4.06 -9.43 -20.58
N GLY A 91 -4.10 -9.40 -21.92
CA GLY A 91 -2.97 -9.81 -22.76
C GLY A 91 -1.76 -8.87 -22.65
N VAL A 92 -0.57 -9.41 -22.94
CA VAL A 92 0.74 -8.73 -22.81
C VAL A 92 0.74 -7.32 -23.41
N THR A 93 0.21 -7.12 -24.62
CA THR A 93 0.20 -5.82 -25.31
C THR A 93 -0.52 -4.75 -24.49
N ARG A 94 -1.63 -5.12 -23.85
CA ARG A 94 -2.44 -4.18 -23.07
C ARG A 94 -1.82 -3.88 -21.71
N VAL A 95 -1.17 -4.87 -21.08
CA VAL A 95 -0.35 -4.64 -19.88
C VAL A 95 0.81 -3.70 -20.21
N ARG A 96 1.51 -3.93 -21.33
CA ARG A 96 2.62 -3.09 -21.79
C ARG A 96 2.19 -1.63 -22.02
N ALA A 97 1.06 -1.42 -22.70
CA ALA A 97 0.53 -0.08 -22.94
C ALA A 97 0.24 0.67 -21.63
N LEU A 98 -0.38 0.00 -20.65
CA LEU A 98 -0.65 0.54 -19.32
C LEU A 98 0.63 0.88 -18.55
N LEU A 99 1.63 -0.01 -18.55
CA LEU A 99 2.91 0.26 -17.88
C LEU A 99 3.66 1.40 -18.57
N GLY A 100 3.60 1.46 -19.90
CA GLY A 100 4.15 2.54 -20.70
C GLY A 100 3.53 3.90 -20.36
N SER A 101 2.20 3.98 -20.27
CA SER A 101 1.52 5.21 -19.87
C SER A 101 1.88 5.62 -18.44
N LEU A 102 1.94 4.65 -17.51
CA LEU A 102 2.31 4.88 -16.11
C LEU A 102 3.72 5.48 -15.97
N TYR A 103 4.74 4.84 -16.57
CA TYR A 103 6.11 5.33 -16.48
C TYR A 103 6.33 6.61 -17.26
N TYR A 104 5.63 6.79 -18.39
CA TYR A 104 5.70 8.04 -19.15
C TYR A 104 5.20 9.23 -18.32
N GLN A 105 4.07 9.08 -17.62
CA GLN A 105 3.54 10.12 -16.73
C GLN A 105 4.44 10.37 -15.53
N LEU A 106 5.06 9.33 -14.96
CA LEU A 106 6.09 9.49 -13.93
C LEU A 106 7.28 10.31 -14.45
N ASN A 107 7.83 9.93 -15.62
CA ASN A 107 9.05 10.51 -16.16
C ASN A 107 8.91 11.99 -16.52
N LYS A 108 7.70 12.43 -16.92
CA LYS A 108 7.37 13.85 -17.11
C LYS A 108 7.54 14.70 -15.85
N ARG A 109 7.42 14.08 -14.67
CA ARG A 109 7.46 14.77 -13.37
C ARG A 109 8.84 14.67 -12.72
N LEU A 110 9.71 13.78 -13.21
CA LEU A 110 11.06 13.62 -12.70
C LEU A 110 11.98 14.73 -13.24
N PRO A 111 12.95 15.21 -12.44
CA PRO A 111 14.02 16.07 -12.93
C PRO A 111 14.79 15.43 -14.10
N PRO A 112 15.35 16.21 -15.05
CA PRO A 112 16.13 15.66 -16.17
C PRO A 112 17.26 14.71 -15.76
N SER A 113 17.90 14.94 -14.60
CA SER A 113 18.97 14.10 -14.06
C SER A 113 18.49 12.76 -13.48
N GLN A 114 17.18 12.55 -13.37
CA GLN A 114 16.56 11.36 -12.78
C GLN A 114 15.61 10.68 -13.78
N GLN A 115 15.66 11.05 -15.05
CA GLN A 115 14.80 10.42 -16.05
C GLN A 115 15.11 8.93 -16.20
N LEU A 116 14.04 8.17 -16.41
CA LEU A 116 14.08 6.72 -16.53
C LEU A 116 14.22 6.30 -17.99
N ASP A 117 14.91 5.18 -18.20
CA ASP A 117 14.84 4.43 -19.46
C ASP A 117 13.48 3.70 -19.52
N LEU A 118 12.54 4.27 -20.27
CA LEU A 118 11.14 3.80 -20.29
C LEU A 118 11.00 2.40 -20.90
N PRO A 119 11.57 2.10 -22.09
CA PRO A 119 11.50 0.75 -22.65
C PRO A 119 12.01 -0.31 -21.67
N HIS A 120 13.16 -0.06 -21.03
CA HIS A 120 13.73 -0.99 -20.06
C HIS A 120 12.85 -1.15 -18.82
N CYS A 121 12.36 -0.06 -18.22
CA CYS A 121 11.50 -0.13 -17.03
C CYS A 121 10.20 -0.90 -17.31
N VAL A 122 9.59 -0.67 -18.46
CA VAL A 122 8.37 -1.37 -18.90
C VAL A 122 8.66 -2.85 -19.14
N SER A 123 9.72 -3.18 -19.89
CA SER A 123 10.12 -4.57 -20.18
C SER A 123 10.39 -5.34 -18.90
N LEU A 124 11.23 -4.80 -18.00
CA LEU A 124 11.62 -5.42 -16.74
C LEU A 124 10.40 -5.73 -15.85
N LEU A 125 9.52 -4.74 -15.64
CA LEU A 125 8.33 -4.93 -14.80
C LEU A 125 7.34 -5.92 -15.44
N LEU A 126 7.07 -5.80 -16.74
CA LEU A 126 6.17 -6.70 -17.46
C LEU A 126 6.65 -8.15 -17.38
N ASN A 127 7.93 -8.38 -17.68
CA ASN A 127 8.50 -9.72 -17.67
C ASN A 127 8.50 -10.32 -16.25
N TRP A 128 8.77 -9.51 -15.22
CA TRP A 128 8.68 -9.98 -13.84
C TRP A 128 7.24 -10.30 -13.41
N LEU A 129 6.25 -9.50 -13.82
CA LEU A 129 4.84 -9.78 -13.55
C LEU A 129 4.37 -11.07 -14.23
N LEU A 130 4.73 -11.28 -15.51
CA LEU A 130 4.42 -12.51 -16.23
C LEU A 130 5.10 -13.73 -15.57
N ALA A 131 6.38 -13.63 -15.23
CA ALA A 131 7.09 -14.70 -14.53
C ALA A 131 6.48 -15.04 -13.16
N SER A 132 5.77 -14.10 -12.53
CA SER A 132 5.15 -14.28 -11.22
C SER A 132 3.71 -14.79 -11.30
N TYR A 133 2.90 -14.22 -12.20
CA TYR A 133 1.44 -14.39 -12.24
C TYR A 133 0.93 -15.17 -13.46
N ASP A 134 1.79 -15.51 -14.41
CA ASP A 134 1.49 -16.36 -15.57
C ASP A 134 2.43 -17.58 -15.63
N PRO A 135 2.44 -18.44 -14.60
CA PRO A 135 3.33 -19.61 -14.57
C PRO A 135 3.04 -20.62 -15.70
N GLU A 136 1.81 -20.60 -16.23
CA GLU A 136 1.39 -21.43 -17.36
C GLU A 136 1.78 -20.85 -18.72
N GLN A 137 2.36 -19.64 -18.76
CA GLN A 137 2.83 -18.96 -19.97
C GLN A 137 1.73 -18.77 -21.03
N GLN A 138 0.53 -18.41 -20.58
CA GLN A 138 -0.62 -18.13 -21.46
C GLN A 138 -0.50 -16.76 -22.16
N GLY A 139 0.44 -15.91 -21.74
CA GLY A 139 0.63 -14.55 -22.27
C GLY A 139 -0.42 -13.56 -21.76
N CYS A 140 -0.95 -13.77 -20.56
CA CYS A 140 -1.95 -12.88 -19.97
C CYS A 140 -1.89 -12.83 -18.45
N LEU A 141 -2.39 -11.72 -17.88
CA LEU A 141 -2.55 -11.54 -16.44
C LEU A 141 -4.02 -11.30 -16.12
N ARG A 142 -4.52 -11.75 -14.97
CA ARG A 142 -5.85 -11.31 -14.52
C ARG A 142 -5.79 -9.83 -14.10
N VAL A 143 -6.87 -9.10 -14.36
CA VAL A 143 -6.98 -7.68 -13.96
C VAL A 143 -6.74 -7.50 -12.46
N LEU A 144 -7.31 -8.38 -11.62
CA LEU A 144 -7.11 -8.36 -10.17
C LEU A 144 -5.64 -8.55 -9.78
N SER A 145 -4.97 -9.55 -10.36
CA SER A 145 -3.54 -9.82 -10.10
C SER A 145 -2.67 -8.60 -10.37
N LEU A 146 -2.88 -7.95 -11.52
CA LEU A 146 -2.14 -6.74 -11.88
C LEU A 146 -2.39 -5.60 -10.89
N LYS A 147 -3.66 -5.32 -10.56
CA LYS A 147 -4.01 -4.25 -9.62
C LYS A 147 -3.46 -4.49 -8.22
N VAL A 148 -3.58 -5.71 -7.69
CA VAL A 148 -3.09 -6.08 -6.36
C VAL A 148 -1.56 -5.97 -6.30
N ALA A 149 -0.84 -6.54 -7.26
CA ALA A 149 0.62 -6.51 -7.30
C ALA A 149 1.15 -5.07 -7.32
N LEU A 150 0.62 -4.25 -8.24
CA LEU A 150 1.07 -2.86 -8.38
C LEU A 150 0.66 -2.00 -7.17
N ALA A 151 -0.53 -2.17 -6.61
CA ALA A 151 -0.97 -1.42 -5.43
C ALA A 151 -0.11 -1.74 -4.19
N ILE A 152 0.25 -3.01 -3.99
CA ILE A 152 1.12 -3.41 -2.88
C ILE A 152 2.51 -2.77 -3.06
N LEU A 153 3.05 -2.76 -4.28
CA LEU A 153 4.43 -2.33 -4.55
C LEU A 153 4.59 -0.84 -4.89
N CYS A 154 3.54 -0.08 -5.14
CA CYS A 154 3.68 1.35 -5.44
C CYS A 154 4.17 2.15 -4.21
N ALA A 155 4.48 3.43 -4.36
CA ALA A 155 4.66 4.35 -3.26
C ALA A 155 3.31 4.76 -2.65
N GLY A 156 3.28 5.02 -1.34
CA GLY A 156 2.07 5.50 -0.67
C GLY A 156 1.98 5.09 0.79
N LYS A 157 1.05 5.70 1.53
CA LYS A 157 0.73 5.30 2.90
C LYS A 157 0.08 3.91 2.88
N LEU A 158 0.43 3.06 3.86
CA LEU A 158 -0.13 1.71 3.97
C LEU A 158 -1.66 1.73 4.03
N LEU A 159 -2.25 2.63 4.81
CA LEU A 159 -3.71 2.71 4.96
C LEU A 159 -4.41 3.02 3.65
N ASP A 160 -3.85 3.89 2.80
CA ASP A 160 -4.48 4.27 1.53
C ASP A 160 -4.44 3.10 0.53
N LYS A 161 -3.35 2.34 0.53
CA LYS A 161 -3.27 1.11 -0.26
C LYS A 161 -4.22 0.04 0.24
N LEU A 162 -4.35 -0.14 1.55
CA LEU A 162 -5.31 -1.09 2.12
C LEU A 162 -6.76 -0.69 1.78
N ARG A 163 -7.09 0.60 1.81
CA ARG A 163 -8.38 1.12 1.34
C ARG A 163 -8.63 0.81 -0.13
N TYR A 164 -7.62 1.00 -0.97
CA TYR A 164 -7.72 0.66 -2.38
C TYR A 164 -7.89 -0.85 -2.60
N LEU A 165 -7.09 -1.69 -1.94
CA LEU A 165 -7.26 -3.15 -2.01
C LEU A 165 -8.65 -3.59 -1.55
N PHE A 166 -9.19 -2.96 -0.51
CA PHE A 166 -10.57 -3.19 -0.07
C PHE A 166 -11.59 -2.81 -1.15
N SER A 167 -11.43 -1.65 -1.81
CA SER A 167 -12.37 -1.20 -2.85
C SER A 167 -12.40 -2.13 -4.07
N LEU A 168 -11.29 -2.80 -4.39
CA LEU A 168 -11.24 -3.79 -5.48
C LEU A 168 -12.13 -5.03 -5.21
N LEU A 169 -12.45 -5.29 -3.96
CA LEU A 169 -13.03 -6.57 -3.52
C LEU A 169 -14.40 -6.41 -2.87
N ALA A 170 -14.72 -5.23 -2.35
CA ALA A 170 -16.01 -4.91 -1.80
C ALA A 170 -17.13 -5.20 -2.81
N ASP A 171 -18.26 -5.70 -2.32
CA ASP A 171 -19.47 -5.85 -3.11
C ASP A 171 -20.27 -4.53 -3.17
N GLY A 172 -21.35 -4.50 -3.94
CA GLY A 172 -22.20 -3.32 -4.07
C GLY A 172 -22.87 -2.84 -2.77
N SER A 173 -22.69 -3.56 -1.65
CA SER A 173 -23.11 -3.10 -0.31
C SER A 173 -21.99 -2.39 0.46
N GLY A 174 -20.82 -2.17 -0.16
CA GLY A 174 -19.65 -1.55 0.48
C GLY A 174 -18.98 -2.45 1.51
N ARG A 175 -19.20 -3.78 1.43
CA ARG A 175 -18.61 -4.78 2.34
C ARG A 175 -17.82 -5.82 1.58
N LEU A 176 -16.75 -6.31 2.19
CA LEU A 176 -15.86 -7.33 1.64
C LEU A 176 -16.37 -8.74 1.99
N PRO A 177 -16.81 -9.55 1.01
CA PRO A 177 -17.06 -10.97 1.25
C PRO A 177 -15.75 -11.71 1.58
N VAL A 178 -15.76 -12.59 2.59
CA VAL A 178 -14.55 -13.34 2.99
C VAL A 178 -13.97 -14.21 1.87
N SER A 179 -14.80 -14.73 0.97
CA SER A 179 -14.31 -15.45 -0.22
C SER A 179 -13.44 -14.57 -1.14
N ARG A 180 -13.80 -13.29 -1.30
CA ARG A 180 -12.98 -12.32 -2.06
C ARG A 180 -11.75 -11.89 -1.28
N PHE A 181 -11.77 -11.93 0.05
CA PHE A 181 -10.54 -11.81 0.83
C PHE A 181 -9.59 -12.99 0.58
N GLY A 182 -10.12 -14.21 0.41
CA GLY A 182 -9.34 -15.36 -0.06
C GLY A 182 -8.62 -15.09 -1.37
N GLN A 183 -9.33 -14.56 -2.37
CA GLN A 183 -8.74 -14.15 -3.66
C GLN A 183 -7.62 -13.12 -3.47
N LEU A 184 -7.79 -12.13 -2.58
CA LEU A 184 -6.71 -11.17 -2.25
C LEU A 184 -5.48 -11.86 -1.68
N LEU A 185 -5.66 -12.83 -0.78
CA LEU A 185 -4.55 -13.57 -0.20
C LEU A 185 -3.80 -14.36 -1.28
N GLU A 186 -4.53 -15.02 -2.18
CA GLU A 186 -3.93 -15.72 -3.32
C GLU A 186 -3.10 -14.77 -4.19
N GLU A 187 -3.67 -13.63 -4.59
CA GLU A 187 -2.93 -12.64 -5.38
C GLU A 187 -1.72 -12.04 -4.64
N ALA A 188 -1.86 -11.73 -3.35
CA ALA A 188 -0.80 -11.10 -2.57
C ALA A 188 0.35 -12.07 -2.27
N LEU A 189 0.04 -13.36 -2.04
CA LEU A 189 1.03 -14.38 -1.69
C LEU A 189 1.88 -14.84 -2.89
N VAL A 190 1.48 -14.51 -4.11
CA VAL A 190 2.35 -14.63 -5.29
C VAL A 190 3.60 -13.75 -5.15
N LEU A 191 3.53 -12.59 -4.48
CA LEU A 191 4.68 -11.68 -4.34
C LEU A 191 5.83 -12.30 -3.50
N PRO A 192 5.61 -12.84 -2.28
CA PRO A 192 6.62 -13.64 -1.61
C PRO A 192 7.10 -14.85 -2.43
N ALA A 193 6.20 -15.55 -3.11
CA ALA A 193 6.56 -16.71 -3.92
C ALA A 193 7.52 -16.34 -5.05
N SER A 194 7.30 -15.20 -5.72
CA SER A 194 8.11 -14.76 -6.85
C SER A 194 9.54 -14.34 -6.47
N VAL A 195 9.79 -14.11 -5.18
CA VAL A 195 11.13 -13.87 -4.63
C VAL A 195 11.71 -15.08 -3.87
N LEU A 196 11.17 -16.26 -4.14
CA LEU A 196 11.61 -17.56 -3.61
C LEU A 196 11.48 -17.65 -2.07
N GLU A 197 10.40 -17.11 -1.52
CA GLU A 197 10.10 -17.17 -0.08
C GLU A 197 9.02 -18.18 0.30
N SER A 198 8.41 -18.86 -0.68
CA SER A 198 7.54 -20.00 -0.40
C SER A 198 8.33 -21.15 0.24
N PRO A 199 7.77 -21.87 1.25
CA PRO A 199 6.42 -21.77 1.80
C PRO A 199 6.33 -20.91 3.08
N SER A 200 7.19 -19.90 3.26
CA SER A 200 7.25 -19.14 4.54
C SER A 200 5.93 -18.49 4.96
N PHE A 201 5.05 -18.20 4.00
CA PHE A 201 3.72 -17.65 4.23
C PHE A 201 2.69 -18.62 3.67
N HIS A 202 2.00 -19.32 4.56
CA HIS A 202 1.10 -20.40 4.19
C HIS A 202 -0.28 -19.85 3.80
N TYR A 203 -0.90 -20.50 2.82
CA TYR A 203 -2.29 -20.32 2.42
C TYR A 203 -3.06 -21.63 2.56
N THR A 204 -4.31 -21.53 3.01
CA THR A 204 -5.29 -22.62 2.97
C THR A 204 -6.66 -22.02 2.70
N GLU A 205 -7.58 -22.80 2.14
CA GLU A 205 -8.98 -22.36 1.91
C GLU A 205 -9.70 -21.89 3.18
N SER A 206 -9.31 -22.40 4.35
CA SER A 206 -9.87 -21.99 5.65
C SER A 206 -9.25 -20.71 6.22
N LEU A 207 -8.08 -20.28 5.71
CA LEU A 207 -7.33 -19.15 6.25
C LEU A 207 -8.15 -17.85 6.28
N PRO A 208 -8.89 -17.45 5.22
CA PRO A 208 -9.72 -16.25 5.25
C PRO A 208 -10.73 -16.25 6.41
N GLY A 209 -11.40 -17.37 6.66
CA GLY A 209 -12.38 -17.52 7.74
C GLY A 209 -11.77 -17.58 9.16
N SER A 210 -10.48 -17.92 9.25
CA SER A 210 -9.71 -17.84 10.49
C SER A 210 -9.28 -16.42 10.84
N ILE A 211 -9.09 -15.56 9.83
CA ILE A 211 -8.73 -14.14 10.00
C ILE A 211 -9.99 -13.29 10.25
N PHE A 212 -11.04 -13.54 9.48
CA PHE A 212 -12.33 -12.86 9.62
C PHE A 212 -13.45 -13.88 9.83
N HIS A 213 -14.05 -13.85 11.02
CA HIS A 213 -15.13 -14.78 11.38
C HIS A 213 -16.49 -14.40 10.76
N GLN A 214 -16.70 -13.11 10.45
CA GLN A 214 -17.92 -12.64 9.78
C GLN A 214 -17.86 -12.93 8.29
N ALA A 215 -18.97 -13.36 7.68
CA ALA A 215 -19.03 -13.62 6.24
C ALA A 215 -18.79 -12.37 5.35
N ARG A 216 -19.03 -11.18 5.91
CA ARG A 216 -18.83 -9.88 5.28
C ARG A 216 -18.13 -8.94 6.25
N VAL A 217 -17.09 -8.27 5.77
CA VAL A 217 -16.18 -7.43 6.56
C VAL A 217 -16.32 -5.97 6.12
N THR A 218 -16.41 -5.06 7.08
CA THR A 218 -16.40 -3.62 6.82
C THR A 218 -14.98 -3.09 6.61
N LEU A 219 -14.83 -1.90 6.01
CA LEU A 219 -13.51 -1.29 5.83
C LEU A 219 -12.75 -1.14 7.17
N ASN A 220 -13.43 -0.71 8.23
CA ASN A 220 -12.80 -0.49 9.53
C ASN A 220 -12.30 -1.80 10.17
N GLU A 221 -13.06 -2.89 10.05
CA GLU A 221 -12.63 -4.22 10.51
C GLU A 221 -11.46 -4.75 9.68
N PHE A 222 -11.49 -4.56 8.37
CA PHE A 222 -10.39 -4.93 7.48
C PHE A 222 -9.09 -4.19 7.87
N LEU A 223 -9.18 -2.87 8.04
CA LEU A 223 -8.04 -2.05 8.44
C LEU A 223 -7.55 -2.38 9.85
N SER A 224 -8.44 -2.58 10.82
CA SER A 224 -8.06 -2.87 12.21
C SER A 224 -7.29 -4.18 12.31
N VAL A 225 -7.72 -5.23 11.59
CA VAL A 225 -7.03 -6.52 11.58
C VAL A 225 -5.67 -6.43 10.88
N LEU A 226 -5.62 -5.86 9.66
CA LEU A 226 -4.38 -5.80 8.88
C LEU A 226 -3.32 -4.83 9.42
N THR A 227 -3.71 -3.90 10.31
CA THR A 227 -2.80 -2.96 10.95
C THR A 227 -2.59 -3.21 12.45
N SER A 228 -3.18 -4.29 12.97
CA SER A 228 -2.97 -4.72 14.36
C SER A 228 -1.50 -5.08 14.63
N ASP A 229 -1.11 -5.04 15.91
CA ASP A 229 0.21 -5.50 16.31
C ASP A 229 0.31 -7.02 16.04
N GLY A 230 1.34 -7.43 15.30
CA GLY A 230 1.47 -8.79 14.74
C GLY A 230 0.78 -8.99 13.38
N GLY A 231 -0.48 -8.60 13.23
CA GLY A 231 -1.28 -8.81 12.01
C GLY A 231 -1.38 -10.29 11.58
N PRO A 232 -2.04 -10.60 10.45
CA PRO A 232 -2.05 -11.96 9.92
C PRO A 232 -0.66 -12.39 9.48
N GLU A 233 -0.20 -13.56 9.95
CA GLU A 233 1.16 -14.07 9.67
C GLU A 233 1.47 -14.16 8.17
N CYS A 234 0.48 -14.55 7.36
CA CYS A 234 0.60 -14.66 5.91
C CYS A 234 0.88 -13.31 5.21
N LEU A 235 0.54 -12.19 5.84
CA LEU A 235 0.68 -10.84 5.28
C LEU A 235 1.69 -9.96 6.02
N VAL A 236 2.34 -10.43 7.09
CA VAL A 236 3.21 -9.59 7.95
C VAL A 236 4.40 -8.96 7.21
N TRP A 237 4.81 -9.51 6.06
CA TRP A 237 5.83 -8.94 5.18
C TRP A 237 5.39 -7.62 4.52
N MET A 238 4.08 -7.44 4.28
CA MET A 238 3.52 -6.26 3.60
C MET A 238 3.62 -4.98 4.45
N PRO A 239 3.10 -4.91 5.69
CA PRO A 239 3.31 -3.73 6.52
C PRO A 239 4.80 -3.53 6.85
N LEU A 240 5.59 -4.61 6.93
CA LEU A 240 7.02 -4.52 7.15
C LEU A 240 7.76 -3.87 5.96
N LEU A 241 7.41 -4.19 4.72
CA LEU A 241 7.93 -3.52 3.51
C LEU A 241 7.75 -2.00 3.59
N HIS A 242 6.58 -1.56 4.05
CA HIS A 242 6.28 -0.15 4.28
C HIS A 242 7.14 0.47 5.39
N ARG A 243 7.25 -0.19 6.55
CA ARG A 243 8.09 0.31 7.65
C ARG A 243 9.56 0.40 7.21
N MET A 244 10.05 -0.57 6.45
CA MET A 244 11.41 -0.57 5.91
C MET A 244 11.66 0.63 4.98
N ALA A 245 10.73 0.92 4.07
CA ALA A 245 10.83 2.10 3.21
C ALA A 245 10.90 3.40 4.02
N ASN A 246 10.12 3.50 5.11
CA ASN A 246 10.09 4.70 5.95
C ASN A 246 11.38 4.94 6.75
N VAL A 247 12.11 3.88 7.12
CA VAL A 247 13.34 4.00 7.93
C VAL A 247 14.62 3.97 7.13
N GLU A 248 14.57 3.73 5.81
CA GLU A 248 15.76 3.48 4.98
C GLU A 248 16.79 4.62 5.03
N ASN A 249 16.33 5.86 5.26
CA ASN A 249 17.16 7.06 5.38
C ASN A 249 17.24 7.61 6.81
N VAL A 250 16.74 6.89 7.81
CA VAL A 250 16.78 7.33 9.21
C VAL A 250 18.13 7.02 9.84
N LEU A 251 18.88 8.05 10.21
CA LEU A 251 20.18 7.93 10.86
C LEU A 251 20.07 7.77 12.38
N HIS A 252 20.72 6.75 12.90
CA HIS A 252 20.97 6.55 14.32
C HIS A 252 22.45 6.84 14.64
N PRO A 253 22.78 7.95 15.31
CA PRO A 253 24.16 8.33 15.63
C PRO A 253 24.65 7.58 16.88
N VAL A 254 24.66 6.25 16.81
CA VAL A 254 25.07 5.36 17.89
C VAL A 254 25.90 4.22 17.30
N GLN A 255 26.83 3.67 18.08
CA GLN A 255 27.66 2.55 17.64
C GLN A 255 26.88 1.24 17.74
N CYS A 256 26.98 0.39 16.72
CA CYS A 256 26.42 -0.96 16.76
C CYS A 256 27.36 -1.90 17.53
N ASP A 257 26.89 -2.55 18.61
CA ASP A 257 27.72 -3.47 19.40
C ASP A 257 28.09 -4.78 18.66
N GLY A 258 27.37 -5.10 17.58
CA GLY A 258 27.60 -6.32 16.80
C GLY A 258 28.64 -6.20 15.68
N CYS A 259 28.78 -5.01 15.08
CA CYS A 259 29.72 -4.78 13.97
C CYS A 259 30.65 -3.59 14.17
N ASN A 260 30.56 -2.90 15.31
CA ASN A 260 31.35 -1.71 15.67
C ASN A 260 31.26 -0.55 14.67
N ARG A 261 30.27 -0.55 13.77
CA ARG A 261 30.03 0.59 12.88
C ARG A 261 29.52 1.76 13.69
N ASP A 262 30.17 2.89 13.54
CA ASP A 262 29.72 4.17 14.06
C ASP A 262 28.60 4.71 13.19
N SER A 263 27.42 4.86 13.79
CA SER A 263 26.19 5.30 13.13
C SER A 263 25.70 4.36 12.02
N PHE A 264 24.39 4.26 11.87
CA PHE A 264 23.79 3.44 10.82
C PHE A 264 22.40 3.94 10.43
N LEU A 265 22.00 3.59 9.20
CA LEU A 265 20.66 3.85 8.67
C LEU A 265 19.75 2.64 8.93
N GLY A 266 18.44 2.87 8.87
CA GLY A 266 17.44 1.81 9.00
C GLY A 266 16.95 1.61 10.43
N PHE A 267 16.50 0.40 10.75
CA PHE A 267 16.06 0.09 12.11
C PHE A 267 17.22 0.01 13.10
N ARG A 268 16.94 0.46 14.33
CA ARG A 268 17.78 0.23 15.51
C ARG A 268 17.10 -0.75 16.46
N TYR A 269 17.85 -1.74 16.94
CA TYR A 269 17.36 -2.71 17.91
C TYR A 269 18.11 -2.53 19.23
N LYS A 270 17.39 -2.28 20.33
CA LYS A 270 17.98 -2.16 21.68
C LYS A 270 17.57 -3.35 22.55
N CYS A 271 18.56 -4.01 23.14
CA CYS A 271 18.32 -5.08 24.10
C CYS A 271 17.59 -4.56 25.33
N GLN A 272 16.56 -5.29 25.78
CA GLN A 272 15.83 -4.97 27.01
C GLN A 272 16.53 -5.47 28.28
N ARG A 273 17.53 -6.35 28.14
CA ARG A 273 18.26 -6.98 29.26
C ARG A 273 19.68 -6.48 29.44
N CYS A 274 20.42 -6.34 28.35
CA CYS A 274 21.82 -5.90 28.37
C CYS A 274 21.89 -4.37 28.52
N TYR A 275 22.77 -3.89 29.39
CA TYR A 275 22.98 -2.46 29.59
C TYR A 275 23.51 -1.81 28.30
N ASN A 276 22.75 -0.85 27.77
CA ASN A 276 23.09 -0.06 26.57
C ASN A 276 23.49 -0.83 25.30
N TYR A 277 23.14 -2.10 25.21
CA TYR A 277 23.43 -2.92 24.03
C TYR A 277 22.43 -2.66 22.90
N GLN A 278 22.94 -2.38 21.71
CA GLN A 278 22.16 -2.06 20.52
C GLN A 278 22.79 -2.59 19.24
N LEU A 279 21.93 -3.02 18.33
CA LEU A 279 22.32 -3.55 17.03
C LEU A 279 21.72 -2.70 15.92
N CYS A 280 22.48 -2.54 14.83
CA CYS A 280 21.90 -2.15 13.56
C CYS A 280 21.02 -3.27 13.00
N GLN A 281 20.16 -2.93 12.03
CA GLN A 281 19.25 -3.89 11.42
C GLN A 281 19.97 -5.13 10.86
N ASP A 282 21.12 -4.96 10.19
CA ASP A 282 21.85 -6.09 9.59
C ASP A 282 22.38 -7.05 10.66
N CYS A 283 22.86 -6.53 11.78
CA CYS A 283 23.35 -7.35 12.88
C CYS A 283 22.20 -8.12 13.54
N PHE A 284 21.08 -7.45 13.80
CA PHE A 284 19.91 -8.08 14.39
C PHE A 284 19.31 -9.15 13.48
N TRP A 285 19.06 -8.83 12.21
CA TRP A 285 18.45 -9.75 11.24
C TRP A 285 19.31 -10.96 10.90
N ARG A 286 20.63 -10.82 10.96
CA ARG A 286 21.59 -11.92 10.74
C ARG A 286 22.01 -12.62 12.03
N GLY A 287 21.48 -12.20 13.18
CA GLY A 287 21.73 -12.83 14.47
C GLY A 287 23.15 -12.67 15.01
N ARG A 288 23.84 -11.58 14.68
CA ARG A 288 25.16 -11.28 15.25
C ARG A 288 25.03 -10.93 16.72
N THR A 289 25.89 -11.52 17.54
CA THR A 289 25.95 -11.32 18.99
C THR A 289 27.36 -10.96 19.41
N SER A 290 27.51 -10.15 20.46
CA SER A 290 28.81 -9.84 21.07
C SER A 290 28.69 -9.76 22.60
N GLY A 291 29.82 -9.97 23.29
CA GLY A 291 29.86 -9.96 24.76
C GLY A 291 28.91 -10.98 25.38
N SER A 292 28.12 -10.54 26.37
CA SER A 292 27.13 -11.37 27.08
C SER A 292 25.75 -11.41 26.42
N HIS A 293 25.58 -10.74 25.28
CA HIS A 293 24.30 -10.73 24.57
C HIS A 293 24.06 -12.04 23.83
N THR A 294 22.83 -12.56 23.88
CA THR A 294 22.41 -13.74 23.12
C THR A 294 21.15 -13.44 22.31
N ASN A 295 20.94 -14.20 21.23
CA ASN A 295 19.75 -14.09 20.39
C ASN A 295 18.42 -14.45 21.09
N GLN A 296 18.46 -14.88 22.36
CA GLN A 296 17.28 -15.13 23.20
C GLN A 296 16.82 -13.87 23.95
N HIS A 297 17.65 -12.82 24.01
CA HIS A 297 17.27 -11.58 24.67
C HIS A 297 16.27 -10.81 23.82
N GLU A 298 15.22 -10.32 24.47
CA GLU A 298 14.22 -9.48 23.81
C GLU A 298 14.84 -8.16 23.35
N MET A 299 14.57 -7.81 22.10
CA MET A 299 15.07 -6.60 21.44
C MET A 299 13.89 -5.71 21.09
N LYS A 300 13.98 -4.43 21.47
CA LYS A 300 13.01 -3.42 21.07
C LYS A 300 13.46 -2.69 19.82
N GLU A 301 12.58 -2.63 18.83
CA GLU A 301 12.79 -1.91 17.58
C GLU A 301 12.56 -0.40 17.76
N TYR A 302 13.40 0.40 17.11
CA TYR A 302 13.30 1.86 17.03
C TYR A 302 13.40 2.28 15.57
N ALA A 303 12.36 2.94 15.08
CA ALA A 303 12.26 3.47 13.72
C ALA A 303 12.62 4.97 13.61
N VAL A 304 12.93 5.63 14.74
CA VAL A 304 13.25 7.06 14.82
C VAL A 304 14.34 7.28 15.85
N TYR A 305 15.29 8.17 15.57
CA TYR A 305 16.21 8.68 16.59
C TYR A 305 15.65 9.95 17.24
N LYS A 306 15.40 9.88 18.55
CA LYS A 306 15.12 11.07 19.39
C LYS A 306 16.34 11.30 20.28
N SER A 307 16.99 12.45 20.15
CA SER A 307 18.11 12.82 21.03
C SER A 307 17.64 12.86 22.50
N ALA A 308 18.53 12.49 23.43
CA ALA A 308 18.25 12.50 24.86
C ALA A 308 17.77 13.89 25.37
N SER A 309 18.27 14.98 24.76
CA SER A 309 17.84 16.36 25.03
C SER A 309 16.35 16.62 24.75
N LYS A 310 15.74 15.93 23.77
CA LYS A 310 14.31 16.04 23.46
C LYS A 310 13.42 15.15 24.34
N GLN A 311 13.98 14.15 25.02
CA GLN A 311 13.24 13.32 25.98
C GLN A 311 13.07 14.03 27.34
N LEU A 312 14.09 14.79 27.79
CA LEU A 312 14.04 15.50 29.07
C LEU A 312 12.95 16.59 29.09
N GLY A 313 12.76 17.33 27.99
CA GLY A 313 11.73 18.37 27.90
C GLY A 313 10.29 17.85 27.97
N HIS A 314 10.04 16.61 27.55
CA HIS A 314 8.71 16.00 27.63
C HIS A 314 8.41 15.40 29.01
N SER A 315 9.43 14.87 29.70
CA SER A 315 9.29 14.40 31.09
C SER A 315 9.12 15.56 32.07
N LEU A 316 9.86 16.65 31.91
CA LEU A 316 9.70 17.84 32.78
C LEU A 316 8.32 18.51 32.61
N ARG A 317 7.71 18.46 31.42
CA ARG A 317 6.33 18.94 31.20
C ARG A 317 5.27 18.13 31.96
N LYS A 318 5.55 16.86 32.29
CA LYS A 318 4.68 16.05 33.17
C LYS A 318 4.98 16.29 34.65
N SER A 319 6.20 16.67 35.01
CA SER A 319 6.60 16.95 36.40
C SER A 319 6.11 18.29 36.96
N PHE A 320 5.65 19.23 36.12
CA PHE A 320 5.14 20.55 36.57
C PHE A 320 3.61 20.65 36.66
N ARG A 321 2.87 19.53 36.66
CA ARG A 321 1.45 19.52 37.08
C ARG A 321 1.29 18.92 38.47
N CYS A 322 1.87 19.59 39.47
CA CYS A 322 1.46 19.42 40.87
C CYS A 322 0.30 20.38 41.14
N VAL A 323 -0.93 19.96 40.82
CA VAL A 323 -2.15 20.57 41.39
C VAL A 323 -2.72 19.51 42.35
N PRO A 324 -2.87 19.80 43.65
CA PRO A 324 -3.43 18.85 44.60
C PRO A 324 -4.88 18.51 44.25
N GLU A 325 -5.23 17.22 44.27
CA GLU A 325 -6.61 16.74 44.13
C GLU A 325 -7.45 17.20 45.35
N ARG A 326 -8.60 17.84 45.08
CA ARG A 326 -9.62 18.11 46.10
C ARG A 326 -10.64 16.95 46.12
N PRO A 327 -11.14 16.54 47.30
CA PRO A 327 -12.11 15.46 47.41
C PRO A 327 -13.48 15.84 46.80
N GLY A 328 -14.17 14.81 46.32
CA GLY A 328 -15.23 14.84 45.31
C GLY A 328 -16.42 15.78 45.53
N ARG A 329 -16.94 16.29 44.40
CA ARG A 329 -18.32 16.77 44.26
C ARG A 329 -19.16 15.72 43.52
N PRO A 330 -20.45 15.54 43.85
CA PRO A 330 -21.29 14.55 43.19
C PRO A 330 -21.57 14.96 41.74
N LEU A 331 -21.60 13.97 40.84
CA LEU A 331 -22.00 14.13 39.45
C LEU A 331 -23.50 14.48 39.36
N PRO A 332 -23.93 15.38 38.46
CA PRO A 332 -25.34 15.67 38.26
C PRO A 332 -26.03 14.52 37.52
N HIS A 333 -27.11 14.02 38.12
CA HIS A 333 -28.03 13.04 37.55
C HIS A 333 -28.94 13.75 36.53
N PHE A 334 -28.97 13.25 35.29
CA PHE A 334 -29.92 13.69 34.28
C PHE A 334 -31.07 12.66 34.19
N PRO A 335 -32.34 13.10 34.25
CA PRO A 335 -33.49 12.20 34.10
C PRO A 335 -33.66 11.74 32.64
N GLU A 336 -34.18 10.53 32.47
CA GLU A 336 -34.47 9.91 31.18
C GLU A 336 -35.82 10.43 30.62
N GLU A 337 -35.76 10.87 29.36
CA GLU A 337 -36.83 11.17 28.39
C GLU A 337 -37.58 12.52 28.38
N GLU A 338 -37.92 12.92 27.14
CA GLU A 338 -38.82 13.97 26.62
C GLU A 338 -38.23 15.38 26.31
N HIS A 339 -38.43 16.04 25.15
CA HIS A 339 -39.18 15.83 23.89
C HIS A 339 -38.43 16.59 22.75
N THR A 340 -38.57 16.17 21.49
CA THR A 340 -37.96 16.85 20.33
C THR A 340 -38.57 18.24 20.06
N LEU A 341 -37.73 19.25 19.86
CA LEU A 341 -38.13 20.63 19.53
C LEU A 341 -38.83 20.71 18.16
N ASP A 342 -40.07 21.23 18.16
CA ASP A 342 -40.83 21.56 16.95
C ASP A 342 -40.26 22.83 16.29
N LEU A 343 -39.87 22.71 15.01
CA LEU A 343 -39.25 23.76 14.20
C LEU A 343 -40.22 24.36 13.17
N ALA A 344 -41.53 24.23 13.35
CA ALA A 344 -42.53 24.69 12.39
C ALA A 344 -42.52 26.19 12.04
N HIS A 345 -41.76 27.06 12.73
CA HIS A 345 -41.90 28.52 12.58
C HIS A 345 -40.61 29.35 12.43
N ILE A 346 -39.54 28.82 11.82
CA ILE A 346 -38.33 29.63 11.55
C ILE A 346 -37.91 29.53 10.07
N VAL A 347 -38.65 30.15 9.14
CA VAL A 347 -38.16 30.97 8.00
C VAL A 347 -39.38 31.71 7.36
N PRO A 348 -39.32 33.04 7.08
CA PRO A 348 -40.37 33.75 6.34
C PRO A 348 -40.43 33.37 4.83
N PRO A 349 -41.60 33.40 4.18
CA PRO A 349 -41.75 32.96 2.80
C PRO A 349 -41.16 33.96 1.81
N SER A 350 -40.31 33.48 0.88
CA SER A 350 -39.97 34.20 -0.36
C SER A 350 -40.82 33.68 -1.52
N PRO A 351 -41.16 34.53 -2.51
CA PRO A 351 -42.35 34.35 -3.34
C PRO A 351 -42.21 33.25 -4.39
N ALA A 352 -43.32 32.57 -4.64
CA ALA A 352 -43.47 31.51 -5.62
C ALA A 352 -43.19 31.98 -7.06
N ALA A 353 -42.55 31.11 -7.84
CA ALA A 353 -42.73 31.04 -9.28
C ALA A 353 -43.40 29.70 -9.65
N SER A 354 -44.44 29.87 -10.44
CA SER A 354 -45.49 28.96 -10.90
C SER A 354 -45.03 27.78 -11.77
N HIS A 355 -45.61 26.61 -11.46
CA HIS A 355 -46.41 25.71 -12.31
C HIS A 355 -45.87 25.28 -13.69
N ASN A 356 -45.74 23.95 -13.85
CA ASN A 356 -46.14 23.07 -14.98
C ASN A 356 -45.24 21.82 -14.89
N GLY A 357 -45.70 20.58 -14.72
CA GLY A 357 -46.92 19.94 -15.18
C GLY A 357 -46.53 18.76 -16.10
N LEU A 358 -46.81 17.54 -15.63
CA LEU A 358 -46.90 16.23 -16.34
C LEU A 358 -45.69 15.26 -16.34
N PRO A 359 -45.98 13.93 -16.37
CA PRO A 359 -45.13 12.85 -15.86
C PRO A 359 -44.47 12.03 -16.98
N SER A 360 -43.51 11.15 -16.62
CA SER A 360 -43.43 9.74 -17.04
C SER A 360 -41.98 9.22 -17.12
N LEU A 361 -41.76 8.06 -16.47
CA LEU A 361 -40.87 6.94 -16.84
C LEU A 361 -39.41 7.23 -17.23
N VAL A 362 -38.46 7.01 -16.30
CA VAL A 362 -37.17 6.32 -16.58
C VAL A 362 -36.73 5.59 -15.30
N GLY A 363 -36.24 4.35 -15.45
CA GLY A 363 -35.89 3.41 -14.38
C GLY A 363 -34.72 3.81 -13.45
N PRO A 364 -34.27 2.91 -12.56
CA PRO A 364 -33.25 3.23 -11.57
C PRO A 364 -31.90 3.49 -12.26
N PRO A 365 -31.09 4.47 -11.78
CA PRO A 365 -29.78 4.72 -12.37
C PRO A 365 -28.84 3.58 -12.00
N MET A 366 -28.38 2.84 -13.00
CA MET A 366 -27.17 2.03 -12.93
C MET A 366 -25.97 2.96 -13.09
N ASP A 367 -24.88 2.59 -12.41
CA ASP A 367 -23.50 3.06 -12.59
C ASP A 367 -23.04 4.28 -11.77
N SER A 368 -22.48 4.00 -10.57
CA SER A 368 -21.56 4.91 -9.88
C SER A 368 -20.46 4.19 -9.10
N GLY A 369 -20.02 3.02 -9.57
CA GLY A 369 -18.81 2.37 -9.02
C GLY A 369 -17.50 3.06 -9.44
N GLN A 370 -17.55 3.92 -10.47
CA GLN A 370 -16.38 4.50 -11.13
C GLN A 370 -15.76 5.69 -10.37
N ASP A 371 -16.51 6.35 -9.49
CA ASP A 371 -16.05 7.51 -8.67
C ASP A 371 -15.75 7.08 -7.22
N GLU A 372 -15.97 5.81 -6.87
CA GLU A 372 -15.88 5.34 -5.49
C GLU A 372 -14.44 5.09 -5.03
N GLU A 373 -13.54 4.62 -5.91
CA GLU A 373 -12.14 4.30 -5.58
C GLU A 373 -11.35 5.54 -5.11
N HIS A 374 -11.42 6.66 -5.85
CA HIS A 374 -10.78 7.92 -5.46
C HIS A 374 -11.48 8.57 -4.26
N ARG A 375 -12.81 8.49 -4.18
CA ARG A 375 -13.57 9.01 -3.03
C ARG A 375 -13.26 8.27 -1.74
N LEU A 376 -12.99 6.96 -1.78
CA LEU A 376 -12.62 6.19 -0.59
C LEU A 376 -11.28 6.65 -0.01
N ILE A 377 -10.34 6.99 -0.88
CA ILE A 377 -9.02 7.51 -0.52
C ILE A 377 -9.13 8.96 -0.03
N ALA A 378 -9.90 9.82 -0.72
CA ALA A 378 -10.04 11.24 -0.41
C ALA A 378 -10.92 11.53 0.83
N ARG A 379 -11.93 10.70 1.13
CA ARG A 379 -12.85 10.92 2.27
C ARG A 379 -12.19 10.82 3.65
N TYR A 380 -10.98 10.27 3.74
CA TYR A 380 -10.28 10.03 5.01
C TYR A 380 -8.77 10.39 4.96
N ALA A 381 -8.38 11.24 4.00
CA ALA A 381 -7.01 11.75 3.83
C ALA A 381 -6.65 12.89 4.80
#